data_AF-A0A415JIV1-F1
#
_entry.id   AF-A0A415JIV1-F1
#
_cell.length_a   1.000
_cell.length_b   1.000
_cell.length_c   1.000
_cell.angle_alpha   90.00
_cell.angle_beta   90.00
_cell.angle_gamma   90.00
#
_symmetry.space_group_name_H-M   'P 1'
#
loop_
_entity.id
_entity.type
_entity.pdbx_description
1 polymer ?
#
loop_
_entity_poly.entity_id
_entity_poly.type
_entity_poly.pdbx_seq_one_letter_code
_entity_poly.pdbx_strand_id
1 'polypeptide(L)'
;MHVAEIPFGGGVSPRNTRRLKGQSTAEYVLIVAIIGLVVVFAGPWIASAIRNQFDAVTETLDEGTGGNAFKDAVDIPDPQNGTAFAVYSEDDHSLMFYKRRGVPQVGDMFNDRRVTEVYTGFEAARYKVCATNDTMARDWTCESVPWWSHRVDIKTVVVIDEGITPSSISGWFMRMPGLTTADLSSLDCAKVDTAWCAFLRCPMLATLKSPKNFRPIDFRDFVYFCVSLKDFDTSDLDMSRCRAISLAFDHCKSLKVIPGAEKWDMKSLKNAEGAFSHCDSLELDCSGWIVSANTQHDEFNKRALGVILPKAWQ
;
A
#
# COMPACT_ATOMS: atom_id res chain seq x y z
N MET A 1 -46.41 78.69 15.66
CA MET A 1 -47.41 77.83 16.34
C MET A 1 -46.73 76.49 16.59
N HIS A 2 -46.23 76.29 17.81
CA HIS A 2 -46.74 75.34 18.82
C HIS A 2 -46.27 73.90 18.53
N VAL A 3 -45.27 73.33 19.23
CA VAL A 3 -45.15 72.93 20.67
C VAL A 3 -45.75 71.54 20.95
N ALA A 4 -44.84 70.66 21.42
CA ALA A 4 -44.97 69.62 22.45
C ALA A 4 -45.57 68.21 22.17
N GLU A 5 -44.71 67.24 22.51
CA GLU A 5 -44.87 66.16 23.51
C GLU A 5 -45.30 64.72 23.13
N ILE A 6 -44.53 63.80 23.73
CA ILE A 6 -44.51 62.32 23.80
C ILE A 6 -45.37 61.89 25.05
N PRO A 7 -45.56 60.61 25.49
CA PRO A 7 -45.51 59.24 24.93
C PRO A 7 -46.75 58.37 25.28
N PHE A 8 -46.79 57.08 24.89
CA PHE A 8 -46.97 55.94 25.82
C PHE A 8 -46.71 54.60 25.10
N GLY A 9 -46.01 53.70 25.79
CA GLY A 9 -45.36 52.52 25.22
C GLY A 9 -46.17 51.23 25.17
N GLY A 10 -45.50 50.21 24.65
CA GLY A 10 -45.93 48.82 24.62
C GLY A 10 -44.83 48.00 23.96
N GLY A 11 -43.87 47.53 24.75
CA GLY A 11 -42.75 46.72 24.28
C GLY A 11 -43.18 45.34 23.81
N VAL A 12 -42.51 44.85 22.76
CA VAL A 12 -42.35 43.41 22.50
C VAL A 12 -40.91 43.17 22.03
N SER A 13 -40.23 42.24 22.69
CA SER A 13 -38.82 41.85 22.50
C SER A 13 -38.42 41.62 21.04
N PRO A 14 -37.25 42.12 20.59
CA PRO A 14 -36.66 41.66 19.34
C PRO A 14 -36.11 40.24 19.51
N ARG A 15 -36.57 39.32 18.65
CA ARG A 15 -35.90 38.04 18.40
C ARG A 15 -34.43 38.30 18.08
N ASN A 16 -33.54 37.79 18.93
CA ASN A 16 -32.10 37.75 18.69
C ASN A 16 -31.80 36.84 17.49
N THR A 17 -31.86 37.39 16.28
CA THR A 17 -31.03 36.89 15.18
C THR A 17 -29.59 37.32 15.49
N ARG A 18 -28.87 36.47 16.22
CA ARG A 18 -27.45 36.64 16.49
C ARG A 18 -26.70 36.40 15.18
N ARG A 19 -26.59 37.46 14.39
CA ARG A 19 -25.65 37.61 13.29
C ARG A 19 -24.25 37.40 13.89
N LEU A 20 -23.61 36.27 13.59
CA LEU A 20 -22.20 36.05 13.96
C LEU A 20 -21.37 37.06 13.17
N LYS A 21 -21.00 38.14 13.87
CA LYS A 21 -20.27 39.28 13.35
C LYS A 21 -18.78 39.02 13.61
N GLY A 22 -18.04 38.75 12.54
CA GLY A 22 -16.59 38.88 12.45
C GLY A 22 -15.77 37.77 13.11
N GLN A 23 -15.51 36.68 12.39
CA GLN A 23 -14.31 35.87 12.65
C GLN A 23 -13.10 36.70 12.22
N SER A 24 -12.23 37.01 13.18
CA SER A 24 -11.01 37.77 12.93
C SER A 24 -10.02 36.89 12.18
N THR A 25 -9.30 37.45 11.20
CA THR A 25 -8.15 36.82 10.53
C THR A 25 -7.15 36.22 11.52
N ALA A 26 -7.08 36.73 12.75
CA ALA A 26 -6.26 36.19 13.83
C ALA A 26 -6.69 34.79 14.29
N GLU A 27 -7.99 34.45 14.30
CA GLU A 27 -8.46 33.11 14.67
C GLU A 27 -8.16 32.09 13.56
N TYR A 28 -8.26 32.48 12.29
CA TYR A 28 -7.86 31.63 11.17
C TYR A 28 -6.36 31.33 11.19
N VAL A 29 -5.53 32.34 11.45
CA VAL A 29 -4.08 32.15 11.60
C VAL A 29 -3.77 31.27 12.81
N LEU A 30 -4.51 31.40 13.91
CA LEU A 30 -4.34 30.56 15.09
C LEU A 30 -4.74 29.10 14.82
N ILE A 31 -5.83 28.87 14.08
CA ILE A 31 -6.27 27.53 13.67
C ILE A 31 -5.24 26.90 12.73
N VAL A 32 -4.74 27.62 11.73
CA VAL A 32 -3.69 27.14 10.82
C VAL A 32 -2.38 26.85 11.59
N ALA A 33 -2.00 27.71 12.53
CA ALA A 33 -0.82 27.51 13.36
C ALA A 33 -0.97 26.28 14.28
N ILE A 34 -2.15 26.07 14.88
CA ILE A 34 -2.44 24.91 15.72
C ILE A 34 -2.47 23.63 14.88
N ILE A 35 -3.04 23.66 13.67
CA ILE A 35 -3.04 22.53 12.73
C ILE A 35 -1.61 22.20 12.28
N GLY A 36 -0.80 23.20 11.93
CA GLY A 36 0.61 23.02 11.61
C GLY A 36 1.39 22.40 12.79
N LEU A 37 1.08 22.81 14.02
CA LEU A 37 1.67 22.23 15.23
C LEU A 37 1.21 20.78 15.44
N VAL A 38 -0.06 20.46 15.18
CA VAL A 38 -0.59 19.08 15.29
C VAL A 38 0.01 18.15 14.22
N VAL A 39 0.24 18.63 13.00
CA VAL A 39 0.91 17.87 11.92
C VAL A 39 2.36 17.53 12.28
N VAL A 40 3.06 18.40 13.02
CA VAL A 40 4.43 18.15 13.48
C VAL A 40 4.51 17.09 14.59
N PHE A 41 3.48 16.93 15.42
CA PHE A 41 3.52 16.04 16.60
C PHE A 41 2.66 14.78 16.51
N ALA A 42 1.74 14.68 15.56
CA ALA A 42 0.86 13.52 15.39
C ALA A 42 1.31 12.70 14.18
N GLY A 43 1.91 11.54 14.44
CA GLY A 43 2.55 10.69 13.43
C GLY A 43 1.71 10.32 12.19
N PRO A 44 2.29 9.57 11.23
CA PRO A 44 1.85 9.49 9.82
C PRO A 44 0.36 9.19 9.56
N TRP A 45 -0.31 8.52 10.49
CA TRP A 45 -1.73 8.13 10.39
C TRP A 45 -2.72 9.27 10.65
N ILE A 46 -2.38 10.23 11.52
CA ILE A 46 -3.25 11.37 11.84
C ILE A 46 -3.17 12.42 10.73
N ALA A 47 -2.02 12.55 10.07
CA ALA A 47 -1.83 13.43 8.91
C ALA A 47 -2.71 13.02 7.70
N SER A 48 -2.95 11.72 7.46
CA SER A 48 -3.81 11.27 6.35
C SER A 48 -5.29 11.58 6.60
N ALA A 49 -5.81 11.33 7.81
CA ALA A 49 -7.21 11.62 8.15
C ALA A 49 -7.50 13.14 8.21
N ILE A 50 -6.54 13.93 8.69
CA ILE A 50 -6.66 15.40 8.73
C ILE A 50 -6.52 16.00 7.32
N ARG A 51 -5.66 15.45 6.45
CA ARG A 51 -5.59 15.86 5.02
C ARG A 51 -6.91 15.62 4.30
N ASN A 52 -7.53 14.46 4.48
CA ASN A 52 -8.84 14.18 3.87
C ASN A 52 -9.94 15.14 4.37
N GLN A 53 -9.90 15.54 5.64
CA GLN A 53 -10.83 16.57 6.16
C GLN A 53 -10.49 17.98 5.67
N PHE A 54 -9.21 18.31 5.48
CA PHE A 54 -8.77 19.58 4.89
C PHE A 54 -9.14 19.69 3.41
N ASP A 55 -9.01 18.61 2.65
CA ASP A 55 -9.44 18.53 1.25
C ASP A 55 -10.95 18.74 1.13
N ALA A 56 -11.74 18.10 2.00
CA ALA A 56 -13.19 18.34 2.06
C ALA A 56 -13.54 19.79 2.43
N VAL A 57 -12.80 20.41 3.37
CA VAL A 57 -13.03 21.81 3.77
C VAL A 57 -12.63 22.79 2.68
N THR A 58 -11.52 22.54 1.97
CA THR A 58 -11.08 23.38 0.83
C THR A 58 -12.03 23.27 -0.35
N GLU A 59 -12.53 22.08 -0.69
CA GLU A 59 -13.59 21.92 -1.70
C GLU A 59 -14.87 22.70 -1.33
N THR A 60 -15.27 22.71 -0.06
CA THR A 60 -16.45 23.50 0.38
C THR A 60 -16.22 25.01 0.42
N LEU A 61 -14.97 25.49 0.49
CA LEU A 61 -14.63 26.92 0.45
C LEU A 61 -14.52 27.44 -0.99
N ASP A 62 -14.16 26.60 -1.96
CA ASP A 62 -14.10 26.92 -3.39
C ASP A 62 -15.49 27.22 -4.01
N GLU A 63 -16.58 26.73 -3.41
CA GLU A 63 -17.95 27.12 -3.81
C GLU A 63 -18.33 28.55 -3.38
N GLY A 64 -17.54 29.19 -2.50
CA GLY A 64 -17.94 30.43 -1.81
C GLY A 64 -17.19 31.72 -2.19
N THR A 65 -15.95 31.67 -2.66
CA THR A 65 -15.18 32.86 -3.04
C THR A 65 -14.13 32.53 -4.08
N GLY A 66 -14.20 33.16 -5.26
CA GLY A 66 -13.30 32.95 -6.40
C GLY A 66 -11.85 33.38 -6.16
N GLY A 67 -11.14 32.63 -5.33
CA GLY A 67 -9.69 32.64 -5.22
C GLY A 67 -9.20 31.23 -5.49
N ASN A 68 -8.68 30.98 -6.70
CA ASN A 68 -8.05 29.73 -7.08
C ASN A 68 -7.01 29.32 -6.03
N ALA A 69 -7.35 28.35 -5.18
CA ALA A 69 -6.36 27.48 -4.59
C ALA A 69 -5.83 26.61 -5.73
N PHE A 70 -4.83 27.11 -6.47
CA PHE A 70 -4.13 26.32 -7.47
C PHE A 70 -3.39 25.18 -6.73
N LYS A 71 -4.07 24.06 -6.48
CA LYS A 71 -3.38 22.80 -6.24
C LYS A 71 -2.54 22.53 -7.47
N ASP A 72 -1.22 22.47 -7.31
CA ASP A 72 -0.34 22.08 -8.41
C ASP A 72 -0.80 20.71 -8.90
N ALA A 73 -0.70 20.46 -10.22
CA ALA A 73 -1.23 19.23 -10.81
C ALA A 73 -0.67 17.96 -10.13
N VAL A 74 0.54 18.05 -9.58
CA VAL A 74 1.21 17.00 -8.81
C VAL A 74 0.50 16.63 -7.50
N ASP A 75 -0.26 17.56 -6.92
CA ASP A 75 -0.99 17.36 -5.66
C ASP A 75 -2.38 16.77 -5.86
N ILE A 76 -2.88 16.68 -7.09
CA ILE A 76 -4.26 16.25 -7.40
C ILE A 76 -4.28 14.75 -7.76
N PRO A 77 -4.82 13.84 -6.91
CA PRO A 77 -5.06 12.44 -7.27
C PRO A 77 -6.00 12.34 -8.47
N ASP A 78 -5.66 11.46 -9.40
CA ASP A 78 -6.52 11.17 -10.55
C ASP A 78 -6.41 9.68 -10.91
N PRO A 79 -7.19 8.80 -10.22
CA PRO A 79 -7.10 7.35 -10.40
C PRO A 79 -7.36 6.88 -11.84
N GLN A 80 -8.07 7.66 -12.65
CA GLN A 80 -8.47 7.26 -14.00
C GLN A 80 -7.51 7.79 -15.07
N ASN A 81 -7.13 9.07 -14.99
CA ASN A 81 -6.39 9.76 -16.05
C ASN A 81 -5.00 10.25 -15.61
N GLY A 82 -4.67 10.07 -14.33
CA GLY A 82 -3.37 10.47 -13.77
C GLY A 82 -2.21 9.67 -14.33
N THR A 83 -1.02 10.25 -14.22
CA THR A 83 0.24 9.54 -14.49
C THR A 83 0.64 8.76 -13.24
N ALA A 84 0.92 7.47 -13.39
CA ALA A 84 1.47 6.69 -12.30
C ALA A 84 2.96 6.95 -12.17
N PHE A 85 3.41 7.25 -10.96
CA PHE A 85 4.82 7.43 -10.67
C PHE A 85 5.17 6.90 -9.27
N ALA A 86 6.43 6.55 -9.09
CA ALA A 86 7.01 6.18 -7.81
C ALA A 86 8.10 7.17 -7.46
N VAL A 87 8.18 7.58 -6.19
CA VAL A 87 9.20 8.48 -5.66
C VAL A 87 10.03 7.72 -4.65
N TYR A 88 11.35 7.74 -4.84
CA TYR A 88 12.29 7.40 -3.77
C TYR A 88 12.78 8.68 -3.10
N SER A 89 12.84 8.67 -1.77
CA SER A 89 13.36 9.77 -0.96
C SER A 89 14.45 9.29 -0.01
N GLU A 90 15.62 9.90 -0.07
CA GLU A 90 16.72 9.66 0.88
C GLU A 90 16.45 10.21 2.28
N ASP A 91 15.49 11.14 2.43
CA ASP A 91 15.18 11.76 3.72
C ASP A 91 14.70 10.72 4.76
N ASP A 92 13.96 9.70 4.31
CA ASP A 92 13.49 8.60 5.16
C ASP A 92 13.62 7.20 4.54
N HIS A 93 14.26 7.10 3.37
CA HIS A 93 14.41 5.87 2.59
C HIS A 93 13.09 5.17 2.24
N SER A 94 12.05 5.96 1.96
CA SER A 94 10.78 5.45 1.47
C SER A 94 10.75 5.34 -0.05
N LEU A 95 10.00 4.35 -0.54
CA LEU A 95 9.57 4.25 -1.93
C LEU A 95 8.03 4.33 -1.96
N MET A 96 7.50 5.43 -2.49
CA MET A 96 6.07 5.70 -2.47
C MET A 96 5.48 5.77 -3.88
N PHE A 97 4.28 5.21 -4.06
CA PHE A 97 3.61 5.12 -5.37
C PHE A 97 2.36 6.01 -5.42
N TYR A 98 2.20 6.72 -6.53
CA TYR A 98 1.20 7.76 -6.74
C TYR A 98 0.55 7.66 -8.12
N LYS A 99 -0.63 8.27 -8.26
CA LYS A 99 -1.42 8.41 -9.48
C LYS A 99 -2.05 9.81 -9.50
N ARG A 100 -1.33 10.78 -10.07
CA ARG A 100 -1.69 12.22 -9.99
C ARG A 100 -1.73 12.87 -11.38
N ARG A 101 -2.32 14.07 -11.48
CA ARG A 101 -2.37 14.82 -12.76
C ARG A 101 -1.01 15.36 -13.21
N GLY A 102 -0.06 15.50 -12.30
CA GLY A 102 1.32 15.88 -12.56
C GLY A 102 2.31 14.89 -11.94
N VAL A 103 3.58 15.00 -12.34
CA VAL A 103 4.70 14.21 -11.82
C VAL A 103 5.73 15.20 -11.25
N PRO A 104 6.23 15.02 -10.02
CA PRO A 104 7.22 15.93 -9.45
C PRO A 104 8.57 15.79 -10.18
N GLN A 105 9.43 16.79 -10.02
CA GLN A 105 10.80 16.76 -10.52
C GLN A 105 11.77 16.35 -9.41
N VAL A 106 12.90 15.76 -9.79
CA VAL A 106 14.00 15.48 -8.86
C VAL A 106 14.47 16.79 -8.23
N GLY A 107 14.58 16.80 -6.91
CA GLY A 107 14.94 17.97 -6.11
C GLY A 107 13.75 18.72 -5.50
N ASP A 108 12.53 18.49 -5.99
CA ASP A 108 11.30 19.07 -5.43
C ASP A 108 11.06 18.57 -4.00
N MET A 109 10.27 19.35 -3.24
CA MET A 109 9.63 18.87 -2.02
C MET A 109 8.24 18.34 -2.38
N PHE A 110 7.99 17.06 -2.09
CA PHE A 110 6.71 16.42 -2.34
C PHE A 110 6.28 15.60 -1.12
N ASN A 111 5.09 15.87 -0.58
CA ASN A 111 4.60 15.26 0.67
C ASN A 111 5.65 15.29 1.82
N ASP A 112 6.19 16.49 2.06
CA ASP A 112 7.16 16.80 3.14
C ASP A 112 8.52 16.11 3.01
N ARG A 113 8.89 15.68 1.81
CA ARG A 113 10.14 14.98 1.53
C ARG A 113 10.79 15.47 0.25
N ARG A 114 12.10 15.40 0.20
CA ARG A 114 12.85 15.60 -1.04
C ARG A 114 12.61 14.43 -1.98
N VAL A 115 12.29 14.76 -3.22
CA VAL A 115 12.24 13.82 -4.34
C VAL A 115 13.67 13.52 -4.77
N THR A 116 14.21 12.35 -4.41
CA THR A 116 15.55 11.93 -4.84
C THR A 116 15.50 11.33 -6.24
N GLU A 117 14.55 10.43 -6.50
CA GLU A 117 14.35 9.80 -7.80
C GLU A 117 12.85 9.66 -8.11
N VAL A 118 12.49 9.73 -9.39
CA VAL A 118 11.12 9.57 -9.87
C VAL A 118 11.07 8.54 -11.00
N TYR A 119 10.17 7.57 -10.86
CA TYR A 119 10.00 6.48 -11.81
C TYR A 119 8.59 6.49 -12.39
N THR A 120 8.45 6.34 -13.69
CA THR A 120 7.14 6.25 -14.38
C THR A 120 7.09 5.00 -15.26
N GLY A 121 5.91 4.68 -15.82
CA GLY A 121 5.75 3.61 -16.82
C GLY A 121 5.71 2.18 -16.26
N PHE A 122 5.86 2.00 -14.94
CA PHE A 122 5.89 0.66 -14.31
C PHE A 122 4.55 -0.09 -14.39
N GLU A 123 3.42 0.57 -14.63
CA GLU A 123 2.12 -0.12 -14.80
C GLU A 123 2.11 -1.03 -16.04
N ALA A 124 2.70 -0.55 -17.13
CA ALA A 124 2.73 -1.25 -18.42
C ALA A 124 3.96 -2.18 -18.56
N ALA A 125 5.01 -1.93 -17.79
CA ALA A 125 6.25 -2.69 -17.87
C ALA A 125 6.11 -4.08 -17.22
N ARG A 126 6.84 -5.05 -17.79
CA ARG A 126 7.06 -6.37 -17.18
C ARG A 126 8.56 -6.57 -17.07
N TYR A 127 9.05 -6.72 -15.84
CA TYR A 127 10.47 -6.87 -15.57
C TYR A 127 10.84 -8.34 -15.51
N LYS A 128 12.02 -8.67 -16.06
CA LYS A 128 12.48 -10.05 -16.14
C LYS A 128 13.34 -10.38 -14.93
N VAL A 129 12.86 -11.31 -14.10
CA VAL A 129 13.70 -11.96 -13.08
C VAL A 129 14.73 -12.84 -13.80
N CYS A 130 16.01 -12.50 -13.62
CA CYS A 130 17.15 -13.23 -14.14
C CYS A 130 17.55 -14.30 -13.11
N ALA A 131 17.13 -15.53 -13.36
CA ALA A 131 17.56 -16.68 -12.58
C ALA A 131 18.96 -17.14 -12.98
N THR A 132 19.78 -17.53 -12.00
CA THR A 132 21.06 -18.20 -12.22
C THR A 132 20.87 -19.72 -12.24
N ASN A 133 21.85 -20.44 -12.79
CA ASN A 133 21.80 -21.91 -12.84
C ASN A 133 21.88 -22.56 -11.45
N ASP A 134 22.32 -21.82 -10.43
CA ASP A 134 22.25 -22.25 -9.03
C ASP A 134 20.90 -21.85 -8.44
N THR A 135 19.90 -22.69 -8.72
CA THR A 135 18.53 -22.52 -8.23
C THR A 135 18.43 -22.62 -6.71
N MET A 136 19.41 -23.24 -6.04
CA MET A 136 19.43 -23.38 -4.58
C MET A 136 19.90 -22.10 -3.89
N ALA A 137 20.84 -21.37 -4.49
CA ALA A 137 21.30 -20.08 -3.95
C ALA A 137 20.26 -18.96 -4.10
N ARG A 138 19.35 -19.07 -5.10
CA ARG A 138 18.40 -18.01 -5.51
C ARG A 138 19.06 -16.62 -5.51
N ASP A 139 20.28 -16.52 -6.04
CA ASP A 139 20.98 -15.24 -6.24
C ASP A 139 20.43 -14.50 -7.48
N TRP A 140 19.12 -14.59 -7.68
CA TRP A 140 18.42 -14.03 -8.81
C TRP A 140 18.38 -12.51 -8.71
N THR A 141 18.25 -11.85 -9.85
CA THR A 141 18.20 -10.39 -9.94
C THR A 141 17.05 -9.92 -10.82
N CYS A 142 16.66 -8.66 -10.67
CA CYS A 142 15.70 -8.00 -11.56
C CYS A 142 16.18 -6.58 -11.82
N GLU A 143 17.40 -6.45 -12.37
CA GLU A 143 18.11 -5.17 -12.54
C GLU A 143 17.36 -4.15 -13.41
N SER A 144 16.41 -4.62 -14.22
CA SER A 144 15.54 -3.77 -15.04
C SER A 144 14.43 -3.07 -14.26
N VAL A 145 14.16 -3.46 -13.00
CA VAL A 145 13.20 -2.76 -12.14
C VAL A 145 13.75 -1.36 -11.84
N PRO A 146 12.96 -0.27 -12.00
CA PRO A 146 13.48 1.09 -11.97
C PRO A 146 14.24 1.46 -10.70
N TRP A 147 13.76 1.00 -9.54
CA TRP A 147 14.34 1.29 -8.23
C TRP A 147 15.34 0.23 -7.74
N TRP A 148 15.85 -0.65 -8.63
CA TRP A 148 16.78 -1.72 -8.26
C TRP A 148 18.08 -1.22 -7.61
N SER A 149 18.59 -0.07 -8.07
CA SER A 149 19.80 0.57 -7.55
C SER A 149 19.69 0.91 -6.06
N HIS A 150 18.48 1.28 -5.60
CA HIS A 150 18.19 1.67 -4.23
C HIS A 150 17.67 0.53 -3.34
N ARG A 151 17.63 -0.71 -3.83
CA ARG A 151 17.07 -1.85 -3.06
C ARG A 151 17.70 -2.03 -1.68
N VAL A 152 18.98 -1.68 -1.53
CA VAL A 152 19.71 -1.81 -0.26
C VAL A 152 19.40 -0.67 0.72
N ASP A 153 18.90 0.45 0.22
CA ASP A 153 18.59 1.64 1.01
C ASP A 153 17.12 1.67 1.45
N ILE A 154 16.20 1.23 0.58
CA ILE A 154 14.75 1.30 0.80
C ILE A 154 14.34 0.55 2.08
N LYS A 155 13.65 1.26 2.99
CA LYS A 155 13.16 0.75 4.28
C LYS A 155 11.66 0.56 4.34
N THR A 156 10.90 1.34 3.56
CA THR A 156 9.45 1.30 3.53
C THR A 156 8.92 1.43 2.10
N VAL A 157 7.84 0.71 1.80
CA VAL A 157 7.09 0.82 0.55
C VAL A 157 5.64 1.15 0.87
N VAL A 158 5.07 2.16 0.22
CA VAL A 158 3.65 2.51 0.39
C VAL A 158 3.03 2.90 -0.94
N VAL A 159 1.89 2.31 -1.27
CA VAL A 159 1.04 2.77 -2.38
C VAL A 159 0.04 3.77 -1.81
N ILE A 160 0.22 5.04 -2.16
CA ILE A 160 -0.53 6.16 -1.58
C ILE A 160 -1.87 6.32 -2.28
N ASP A 161 -1.86 6.35 -3.62
CA ASP A 161 -3.06 6.61 -4.42
C ASP A 161 -3.68 5.33 -4.96
N GLU A 162 -5.00 5.39 -5.17
CA GLU A 162 -5.73 4.38 -5.92
C GLU A 162 -5.55 4.55 -7.44
N GLY A 163 -5.97 3.55 -8.22
CA GLY A 163 -5.95 3.61 -9.68
C GLY A 163 -4.64 3.18 -10.34
N ILE A 164 -3.65 2.75 -9.54
CA ILE A 164 -2.42 2.12 -10.05
C ILE A 164 -2.72 0.64 -10.35
N THR A 165 -2.64 0.26 -11.63
CA THR A 165 -3.08 -1.06 -12.14
C THR A 165 -1.98 -1.77 -12.96
N PRO A 166 -0.93 -2.31 -12.32
CA PRO A 166 0.15 -2.96 -13.04
C PRO A 166 -0.27 -4.28 -13.70
N SER A 167 0.42 -4.66 -14.78
CA SER A 167 0.24 -5.98 -15.41
C SER A 167 1.00 -7.12 -14.71
N SER A 168 2.05 -6.79 -13.95
CA SER A 168 2.87 -7.72 -13.17
C SER A 168 3.56 -6.97 -12.04
N ILE A 169 3.79 -7.66 -10.92
CA ILE A 169 4.65 -7.17 -9.82
C ILE A 169 5.90 -8.05 -9.63
N SER A 170 6.26 -8.83 -10.65
CA SER A 170 7.40 -9.74 -10.56
C SER A 170 8.71 -9.00 -10.27
N GLY A 171 9.40 -9.45 -9.23
CA GLY A 171 10.67 -8.89 -8.78
C GLY A 171 10.61 -7.44 -8.30
N TRP A 172 9.43 -6.81 -8.18
CA TRP A 172 9.32 -5.39 -7.82
C TRP A 172 10.10 -5.04 -6.56
N PHE A 173 9.98 -5.83 -5.49
CA PHE A 173 10.61 -5.52 -4.21
C PHE A 173 11.64 -6.58 -3.77
N MET A 174 12.16 -7.36 -4.71
CA MET A 174 13.08 -8.44 -4.37
C MET A 174 14.43 -7.92 -3.90
N ARG A 175 15.01 -8.63 -2.93
CA ARG A 175 16.33 -8.38 -2.36
C ARG A 175 16.48 -6.98 -1.78
N MET A 176 15.46 -6.52 -1.05
CA MET A 176 15.52 -5.32 -0.24
C MET A 176 15.87 -5.67 1.22
N PRO A 177 17.17 -5.74 1.60
CA PRO A 177 17.59 -6.21 2.91
C PRO A 177 17.09 -5.32 4.07
N GLY A 178 16.89 -4.03 3.82
CA GLY A 178 16.43 -3.05 4.81
C GLY A 178 14.91 -2.84 4.84
N LEU A 179 14.14 -3.46 3.93
CA LEU A 179 12.69 -3.27 3.86
C LEU A 179 12.01 -3.86 5.09
N THR A 180 11.31 -3.03 5.85
CA THR A 180 10.62 -3.43 7.09
C THR A 180 9.11 -3.51 6.93
N THR A 181 8.52 -2.63 6.12
CA THR A 181 7.08 -2.58 5.85
C THR A 181 6.80 -2.34 4.38
N ALA A 182 5.76 -3.02 3.86
CA ALA A 182 5.21 -2.78 2.55
C ALA A 182 3.68 -2.70 2.64
N ASP A 183 3.12 -1.54 2.33
CA ASP A 183 1.69 -1.32 2.27
C ASP A 183 1.24 -1.19 0.80
N LEU A 184 0.71 -2.28 0.25
CA LEU A 184 0.18 -2.31 -1.12
C LEU A 184 -1.34 -2.15 -1.16
N SER A 185 -1.99 -1.79 -0.06
CA SER A 185 -3.47 -1.85 0.05
C SER A 185 -4.22 -0.96 -0.94
N SER A 186 -3.60 0.08 -1.50
CA SER A 186 -4.17 0.92 -2.55
C SER A 186 -3.87 0.45 -3.98
N LEU A 187 -3.00 -0.55 -4.15
CA LEU A 187 -2.65 -1.12 -5.45
C LEU A 187 -3.77 -2.06 -5.94
N ASP A 188 -4.24 -1.84 -7.17
CA ASP A 188 -5.23 -2.72 -7.79
C ASP A 188 -4.53 -3.76 -8.68
N CYS A 189 -4.49 -5.00 -8.20
CA CYS A 189 -3.85 -6.12 -8.87
C CYS A 189 -4.81 -6.97 -9.72
N ALA A 190 -5.99 -6.45 -10.10
CA ALA A 190 -6.94 -7.18 -10.95
C ALA A 190 -6.33 -7.68 -12.28
N LYS A 191 -5.35 -6.94 -12.83
CA LYS A 191 -4.64 -7.27 -14.07
C LYS A 191 -3.35 -8.07 -13.86
N VAL A 192 -2.90 -8.23 -12.61
CA VAL A 192 -1.65 -8.93 -12.30
C VAL A 192 -1.85 -10.43 -12.46
N ASP A 193 -1.10 -11.01 -13.40
CA ASP A 193 -1.08 -12.46 -13.63
C ASP A 193 0.08 -13.15 -12.91
N THR A 194 1.18 -12.45 -12.63
CA THR A 194 2.35 -13.00 -11.94
C THR A 194 2.93 -12.01 -10.92
N ALA A 195 3.27 -12.57 -9.76
CA ALA A 195 4.00 -11.92 -8.70
C ALA A 195 5.27 -12.72 -8.33
N TRP A 196 5.81 -13.47 -9.29
CA TRP A 196 7.01 -14.26 -9.10
C TRP A 196 8.14 -13.42 -8.48
N CYS A 197 8.68 -13.89 -7.35
CA CYS A 197 9.75 -13.23 -6.58
C CYS A 197 9.44 -11.83 -6.05
N ALA A 198 8.19 -11.36 -5.95
CA ALA A 198 7.89 -9.96 -5.62
C ALA A 198 8.63 -9.43 -4.38
N PHE A 199 8.78 -10.23 -3.32
CA PHE A 199 9.51 -9.91 -2.09
C PHE A 199 10.62 -10.93 -1.76
N LEU A 200 11.15 -11.62 -2.77
CA LEU A 200 12.20 -12.62 -2.61
C LEU A 200 13.40 -12.04 -1.83
N ARG A 201 13.75 -12.65 -0.69
CA ARG A 201 14.87 -12.27 0.20
C ARG A 201 14.78 -10.84 0.74
N CYS A 202 13.65 -10.49 1.34
CA CYS A 202 13.49 -9.30 2.18
C CYS A 202 13.50 -9.70 3.67
N PRO A 203 14.66 -9.99 4.27
CA PRO A 203 14.76 -10.63 5.59
C PRO A 203 14.22 -9.78 6.74
N MET A 204 14.19 -8.44 6.58
CA MET A 204 13.68 -7.53 7.60
C MET A 204 12.18 -7.21 7.45
N LEU A 205 11.52 -7.68 6.38
CA LEU A 205 10.12 -7.38 6.12
C LEU A 205 9.28 -8.01 7.22
N ALA A 206 8.62 -7.19 8.02
CA ALA A 206 7.81 -7.62 9.16
C ALA A 206 6.31 -7.58 8.87
N THR A 207 5.88 -6.60 8.07
CA THR A 207 4.46 -6.37 7.74
C THR A 207 4.30 -6.14 6.24
N LEU A 208 3.42 -6.93 5.62
CA LEU A 208 3.00 -6.81 4.23
C LEU A 208 1.47 -6.69 4.17
N LYS A 209 0.96 -5.57 3.69
CA LYS A 209 -0.47 -5.43 3.38
C LYS A 209 -0.73 -5.81 1.92
N SER A 210 -1.66 -6.73 1.72
CA SER A 210 -2.01 -7.26 0.40
C SER A 210 -2.59 -6.17 -0.52
N PRO A 211 -2.31 -6.21 -1.84
CA PRO A 211 -3.04 -5.43 -2.81
C PRO A 211 -4.49 -5.90 -2.99
N LYS A 212 -5.32 -5.02 -3.55
CA LYS A 212 -6.73 -5.29 -3.88
C LYS A 212 -6.85 -6.17 -5.12
N ASN A 213 -7.96 -6.90 -5.22
CA ASN A 213 -8.36 -7.70 -6.39
C ASN A 213 -7.28 -8.67 -6.89
N PHE A 214 -6.45 -9.19 -5.99
CA PHE A 214 -5.25 -9.90 -6.38
C PHE A 214 -5.54 -11.38 -6.67
N ARG A 215 -5.31 -11.78 -7.92
CA ARG A 215 -5.63 -13.11 -8.44
C ARG A 215 -4.43 -13.69 -9.22
N PRO A 216 -3.28 -13.99 -8.60
CA PRO A 216 -2.10 -14.41 -9.36
C PRO A 216 -2.27 -15.80 -10.00
N ILE A 217 -1.78 -15.98 -11.22
CA ILE A 217 -1.56 -17.30 -11.84
C ILE A 217 -0.26 -17.91 -11.30
N ASP A 218 0.74 -17.07 -11.05
CA ASP A 218 2.07 -17.47 -10.58
C ASP A 218 2.46 -16.67 -9.33
N PHE A 219 2.60 -17.38 -8.21
CA PHE A 219 2.89 -16.86 -6.89
C PHE A 219 4.17 -17.47 -6.29
N ARG A 220 5.04 -18.02 -7.16
CA ARG A 220 6.29 -18.66 -6.74
C ARG A 220 7.23 -17.68 -6.06
N ASP A 221 7.97 -18.16 -5.07
CA ASP A 221 9.00 -17.41 -4.34
C ASP A 221 8.54 -16.02 -3.82
N PHE A 222 7.23 -15.81 -3.62
CA PHE A 222 6.63 -14.48 -3.38
C PHE A 222 7.25 -13.75 -2.19
N VAL A 223 7.37 -14.42 -1.04
CA VAL A 223 8.01 -13.94 0.20
C VAL A 223 9.11 -14.90 0.68
N TYR A 224 9.77 -15.59 -0.24
CA TYR A 224 10.88 -16.50 0.07
C TYR A 224 11.94 -15.80 0.93
N PHE A 225 12.34 -16.43 2.03
CA PHE A 225 13.34 -15.91 2.97
C PHE A 225 12.98 -14.55 3.59
N CYS A 226 11.69 -14.21 3.70
CA CYS A 226 11.22 -13.13 4.57
C CYS A 226 11.14 -13.61 6.02
N VAL A 227 12.31 -13.83 6.62
CA VAL A 227 12.45 -14.47 7.95
C VAL A 227 11.78 -13.70 9.09
N SER A 228 11.60 -12.38 8.94
CA SER A 228 10.96 -11.51 9.93
C SER A 228 9.45 -11.29 9.71
N LEU A 229 8.87 -11.82 8.62
CA LEU A 229 7.49 -11.57 8.27
C LEU A 229 6.55 -12.17 9.32
N LYS A 230 5.72 -11.32 9.90
CA LYS A 230 4.75 -11.67 10.95
C LYS A 230 3.32 -11.43 10.50
N ASP A 231 3.11 -10.33 9.79
CA ASP A 231 1.78 -9.86 9.42
C ASP A 231 1.64 -9.85 7.90
N PHE A 232 0.87 -10.80 7.38
CA PHE A 232 0.42 -10.83 6.00
C PHE A 232 -0.98 -11.44 5.94
N ASP A 233 -1.99 -10.58 5.88
CA ASP A 233 -3.38 -11.00 5.69
C ASP A 233 -3.63 -11.31 4.21
N THR A 234 -4.10 -12.53 3.93
CA THR A 234 -4.38 -13.03 2.58
C THR A 234 -5.86 -13.30 2.34
N SER A 235 -6.73 -12.81 3.22
CA SER A 235 -8.18 -13.07 3.18
C SER A 235 -8.84 -12.59 1.88
N ASP A 236 -8.28 -11.57 1.24
CA ASP A 236 -8.78 -11.00 -0.02
C ASP A 236 -8.12 -11.60 -1.27
N LEU A 237 -7.20 -12.57 -1.13
CA LEU A 237 -6.59 -13.24 -2.27
C LEU A 237 -7.55 -14.26 -2.89
N ASP A 238 -7.73 -14.20 -4.20
CA ASP A 238 -8.39 -15.29 -4.94
C ASP A 238 -7.34 -16.15 -5.65
N MET A 239 -7.08 -17.32 -5.04
CA MET A 239 -6.11 -18.31 -5.49
C MET A 239 -6.69 -19.33 -6.49
N SER A 240 -7.97 -19.23 -6.87
CA SER A 240 -8.69 -20.23 -7.68
C SER A 240 -8.09 -20.48 -9.08
N ARG A 241 -7.35 -19.51 -9.61
CA ARG A 241 -6.62 -19.61 -10.88
C ARG A 241 -5.10 -19.78 -10.71
N CYS A 242 -4.60 -19.80 -9.48
CA CYS A 242 -3.18 -19.95 -9.20
C CYS A 242 -2.70 -21.34 -9.61
N ARG A 243 -1.62 -21.39 -10.38
CA ARG A 243 -1.02 -22.62 -10.92
C ARG A 243 0.25 -23.02 -10.18
N ALA A 244 0.93 -22.07 -9.53
CA ALA A 244 2.17 -22.35 -8.83
C ALA A 244 2.35 -21.46 -7.59
N ILE A 245 2.63 -22.11 -6.46
CA ILE A 245 3.00 -21.49 -5.17
C ILE A 245 4.34 -22.04 -4.66
N SER A 246 5.14 -22.64 -5.54
CA SER A 246 6.40 -23.26 -5.12
C SER A 246 7.28 -22.26 -4.38
N LEU A 247 7.66 -22.63 -3.16
CA LEU A 247 8.54 -21.86 -2.26
C LEU A 247 8.03 -20.46 -1.93
N ALA A 248 6.72 -20.21 -2.10
CA ALA A 248 6.12 -18.90 -1.90
C ALA A 248 6.39 -18.31 -0.51
N PHE A 249 6.42 -19.16 0.52
CA PHE A 249 6.65 -18.79 1.92
C PHE A 249 7.89 -19.47 2.53
N ASP A 250 8.73 -20.11 1.72
CA ASP A 250 9.87 -20.85 2.24
C ASP A 250 10.76 -19.95 3.12
N HIS A 251 11.15 -20.45 4.30
CA HIS A 251 11.91 -19.73 5.33
C HIS A 251 11.20 -18.52 5.98
N CYS A 252 9.86 -18.38 5.91
CA CYS A 252 9.10 -17.42 6.71
C CYS A 252 9.01 -17.83 8.19
N LYS A 253 10.13 -17.82 8.92
CA LYS A 253 10.27 -18.39 10.26
C LYS A 253 9.46 -17.69 11.37
N SER A 254 9.17 -16.39 11.19
CA SER A 254 8.41 -15.60 12.15
C SER A 254 6.89 -15.64 11.93
N LEU A 255 6.45 -16.22 10.81
CA LEU A 255 5.05 -16.26 10.42
C LEU A 255 4.34 -17.36 11.21
N LYS A 256 3.32 -16.99 11.98
CA LYS A 256 2.57 -17.93 12.84
C LYS A 256 1.27 -18.41 12.23
N VAL A 257 0.63 -17.54 11.46
CA VAL A 257 -0.64 -17.78 10.78
C VAL A 257 -0.61 -17.05 9.45
N ILE A 258 -1.41 -17.51 8.48
CA ILE A 258 -1.65 -16.82 7.22
C ILE A 258 -3.17 -16.68 7.09
N PRO A 259 -3.77 -15.58 7.59
CA PRO A 259 -5.21 -15.39 7.54
C PRO A 259 -5.74 -15.52 6.10
N GLY A 260 -6.78 -16.34 5.91
CA GLY A 260 -7.41 -16.58 4.61
C GLY A 260 -6.85 -17.79 3.85
N ALA A 261 -5.60 -18.21 4.14
CA ALA A 261 -4.97 -19.32 3.43
C ALA A 261 -5.66 -20.66 3.67
N GLU A 262 -6.37 -20.83 4.80
CA GLU A 262 -7.17 -22.03 5.08
C GLU A 262 -8.35 -22.21 4.09
N LYS A 263 -8.75 -21.13 3.41
CA LYS A 263 -9.89 -21.08 2.46
C LYS A 263 -9.47 -21.04 1.00
N TRP A 264 -8.18 -21.13 0.68
CA TRP A 264 -7.73 -21.03 -0.70
C TRP A 264 -8.31 -22.15 -1.58
N ASP A 265 -8.98 -21.76 -2.68
CA ASP A 265 -9.32 -22.66 -3.78
C ASP A 265 -8.07 -22.92 -4.61
N MET A 266 -7.56 -24.14 -4.60
CA MET A 266 -6.32 -24.55 -5.28
C MET A 266 -6.58 -25.47 -6.47
N LYS A 267 -7.78 -25.43 -7.06
CA LYS A 267 -8.18 -26.35 -8.15
C LYS A 267 -7.26 -26.30 -9.37
N SER A 268 -6.66 -25.14 -9.61
CA SER A 268 -5.76 -24.89 -10.74
C SER A 268 -4.30 -25.22 -10.44
N LEU A 269 -3.98 -25.52 -9.18
CA LEU A 269 -2.61 -25.69 -8.71
C LEU A 269 -1.93 -26.88 -9.39
N LYS A 270 -0.68 -26.67 -9.81
CA LYS A 270 0.18 -27.68 -10.46
C LYS A 270 1.48 -27.89 -9.71
N ASN A 271 1.99 -26.86 -9.03
CA ASN A 271 3.22 -26.93 -8.27
C ASN A 271 3.10 -26.18 -6.94
N ALA A 272 3.31 -26.91 -5.85
CA ALA A 272 3.35 -26.46 -4.46
C ALA A 272 4.66 -26.89 -3.76
N GLU A 273 5.69 -27.26 -4.52
CA GLU A 273 6.98 -27.69 -3.99
C GLU A 273 7.52 -26.70 -2.96
N GLY A 274 7.79 -27.18 -1.75
CA GLY A 274 8.33 -26.40 -0.64
C GLY A 274 7.55 -25.13 -0.28
N ALA A 275 6.25 -25.03 -0.61
CA ALA A 275 5.46 -23.80 -0.46
C ALA A 275 5.57 -23.18 0.94
N PHE A 276 5.61 -24.02 1.98
CA PHE A 276 5.75 -23.66 3.39
C PHE A 276 6.98 -24.31 4.05
N SER A 277 8.00 -24.67 3.26
CA SER A 277 9.24 -25.19 3.82
C SER A 277 9.85 -24.21 4.82
N HIS A 278 10.44 -24.73 5.90
CA HIS A 278 11.13 -23.94 6.92
C HIS A 278 10.29 -22.80 7.54
N CYS A 279 8.96 -22.90 7.49
CA CYS A 279 8.03 -22.08 8.25
C CYS A 279 7.85 -22.66 9.67
N ASP A 280 8.93 -22.69 10.44
CA ASP A 280 9.03 -23.46 11.69
C ASP A 280 7.96 -23.10 12.75
N SER A 281 7.38 -21.90 12.69
CA SER A 281 6.38 -21.38 13.62
C SER A 281 4.93 -21.39 13.08
N LEU A 282 4.73 -21.82 11.82
CA LEU A 282 3.47 -21.68 11.12
C LEU A 282 2.46 -22.76 11.51
N GLU A 283 1.27 -22.32 11.92
CA GLU A 283 0.07 -23.13 12.10
C GLU A 283 -0.89 -22.84 10.93
N LEU A 284 -1.19 -23.85 10.12
CA LEU A 284 -2.09 -23.73 8.96
C LEU A 284 -2.76 -25.06 8.63
N ASP A 285 -4.09 -25.09 8.63
CA ASP A 285 -4.85 -26.26 8.19
C ASP A 285 -5.21 -26.15 6.71
N CYS A 286 -4.51 -26.90 5.84
CA CYS A 286 -4.81 -26.97 4.41
C CYS A 286 -5.74 -28.15 4.06
N SER A 287 -6.26 -28.91 5.04
CA SER A 287 -7.05 -30.11 4.78
C SER A 287 -8.32 -29.87 3.96
N GLY A 288 -8.84 -28.63 3.98
CA GLY A 288 -9.99 -28.17 3.21
C GLY A 288 -9.69 -27.69 1.78
N TRP A 289 -8.43 -27.65 1.36
CA TRP A 289 -8.07 -27.17 0.02
C TRP A 289 -8.66 -28.05 -1.09
N ILE A 290 -9.29 -27.41 -2.07
CA ILE A 290 -9.68 -28.05 -3.33
C ILE A 290 -8.40 -28.16 -4.17
N VAL A 291 -7.79 -29.33 -4.27
CA VAL A 291 -6.52 -29.51 -4.99
C VAL A 291 -6.41 -30.89 -5.63
N SER A 292 -5.66 -30.99 -6.73
CA SER A 292 -5.42 -32.27 -7.43
C SER A 292 -4.40 -33.13 -6.68
N ALA A 293 -4.65 -34.44 -6.58
CA ALA A 293 -3.70 -35.42 -6.04
C ALA A 293 -2.37 -35.47 -6.83
N ASN A 294 -2.42 -35.18 -8.14
CA ASN A 294 -1.24 -35.15 -9.02
C ASN A 294 -0.45 -33.83 -8.97
N THR A 295 -0.76 -32.92 -8.05
CA THR A 295 -0.02 -31.66 -7.89
C THR A 295 1.39 -31.98 -7.40
N GLN A 296 2.44 -31.37 -7.95
CA GLN A 296 3.79 -31.50 -7.39
C GLN A 296 3.83 -30.82 -6.02
N HIS A 297 4.22 -31.54 -4.97
CA HIS A 297 4.18 -31.03 -3.59
C HIS A 297 5.34 -31.56 -2.74
N ASP A 298 6.47 -31.87 -3.38
CA ASP A 298 7.68 -32.31 -2.68
C ASP A 298 8.09 -31.27 -1.63
N GLU A 299 8.42 -31.75 -0.44
CA GLU A 299 8.81 -30.93 0.71
C GLU A 299 7.80 -29.83 1.11
N PHE A 300 6.52 -29.88 0.68
CA PHE A 300 5.51 -28.82 0.86
C PHE A 300 5.54 -28.09 2.22
N ASN A 301 5.67 -28.84 3.32
CA ASN A 301 5.76 -28.33 4.69
C ASN A 301 7.00 -28.83 5.44
N LYS A 302 8.12 -29.09 4.75
CA LYS A 302 9.35 -29.56 5.40
C LYS A 302 9.75 -28.58 6.50
N ARG A 303 9.93 -29.08 7.73
CA ARG A 303 10.22 -28.28 8.95
C ARG A 303 9.08 -27.37 9.44
N ALA A 304 7.92 -27.34 8.78
CA ALA A 304 6.72 -26.62 9.22
C ALA A 304 5.68 -27.60 9.79
N LEU A 305 5.90 -28.03 11.04
CA LEU A 305 5.12 -29.11 11.67
C LEU A 305 3.65 -28.75 11.95
N GLY A 306 3.32 -27.46 12.08
CA GLY A 306 1.95 -26.95 12.27
C GLY A 306 1.13 -26.85 10.98
N VAL A 307 1.71 -27.20 9.82
CA VAL A 307 1.00 -27.21 8.55
C VAL A 307 0.39 -28.58 8.29
N ILE A 308 -0.94 -28.66 8.27
CA ILE A 308 -1.71 -29.88 7.94
C ILE A 308 -1.90 -29.93 6.42
N LEU A 309 -1.56 -31.06 5.80
CA LEU A 309 -1.65 -31.24 4.35
C LEU A 309 -3.12 -31.31 3.87
N PRO A 310 -3.41 -30.90 2.61
CA PRO A 310 -4.65 -31.22 1.92
C PRO A 310 -4.98 -32.71 1.97
N LYS A 311 -6.26 -33.07 2.15
CA LYS A 311 -6.72 -34.47 2.17
C LYS A 311 -6.37 -35.25 0.91
N ALA A 312 -6.21 -34.55 -0.22
CA ALA A 312 -5.83 -35.18 -1.50
C ALA A 312 -4.37 -35.65 -1.55
N TRP A 313 -3.54 -35.28 -0.57
CA TRP A 313 -2.11 -35.63 -0.47
C TRP A 313 -1.75 -36.49 0.75
N GLN A 314 -2.74 -36.83 1.59
CA GLN A 314 -2.58 -37.73 2.74
C GLN A 314 -2.86 -39.18 2.31
#